data_AF-A0A3C0G144-F1
#
_entry.id   AF-A0A3C0G144-F1
#
_cell.length_a   1.000
_cell.length_b   1.000
_cell.length_c   1.000
_cell.angle_alpha   90.00
_cell.angle_beta   90.00
_cell.angle_gamma   90.00
#
_symmetry.space_group_name_H-M   'P 1'
#
loop_
_entity.id
_entity.type
_entity.pdbx_description
1 polymer ?
#
loop_
_entity_poly.entity_id
_entity_poly.type
_entity_poly.pdbx_seq_one_letter_code
_entity_poly.pdbx_strand_id
1 'polypeptide(L)'
;MKFKFLITILIIIPLLGFAQDKKSKADNLFYGYRYQQAIAEYKKEMEKKPLTNHQLLNLADSYFSTGNYDNASVLYLEVNKNDTIMSVNRFNKMLQSLSKNSERDRVKTFL
;
A
#
# COMPACT_ATOMS: atom_id res chain seq x y z
N MET A 1 35.38 29.54 14.83
CA MET A 1 33.92 29.52 14.54
C MET A 1 33.49 28.32 13.70
N LYS A 2 34.20 27.95 12.64
CA LYS A 2 33.86 26.82 11.74
C LYS A 2 33.75 25.45 12.43
N PHE A 3 34.62 25.16 13.41
CA PHE A 3 34.60 23.89 14.15
C PHE A 3 33.39 23.74 15.10
N LYS A 4 32.93 24.84 15.71
CA LYS A 4 31.72 24.82 16.55
C LYS A 4 30.47 24.58 15.72
N PHE A 5 30.39 25.18 14.53
CA PHE A 5 29.31 24.91 13.57
C PHE A 5 29.27 23.44 13.14
N LEU A 6 30.44 22.83 12.90
CA LEU A 6 30.52 21.42 12.54
C LEU A 6 29.98 20.51 13.65
N ILE A 7 30.32 20.80 14.91
CA ILE A 7 29.81 20.06 16.08
C ILE A 7 28.29 20.24 16.21
N THR A 8 27.77 21.46 16.02
CA THR A 8 26.32 21.71 16.10
C THR A 8 25.54 20.92 15.03
N ILE A 9 26.08 20.84 13.81
CA ILE A 9 25.48 20.05 12.72
C ILE A 9 25.50 18.55 13.07
N LEU A 10 26.60 18.04 13.62
CA LEU A 10 26.74 16.64 13.99
C LEU A 10 25.77 16.20 15.10
N ILE A 11 25.38 17.11 16.00
CA ILE A 11 24.43 16.86 17.09
C ILE A 11 22.97 16.96 16.62
N ILE A 12 22.66 17.83 15.65
CA ILE A 12 21.29 18.04 15.15
C ILE A 12 20.85 16.96 14.15
N ILE A 13 21.74 16.44 13.30
CA ILE A 13 21.40 15.46 12.25
C ILE A 13 20.74 14.17 12.81
N PRO A 14 21.20 13.56 13.91
CA PRO A 14 20.57 12.34 14.45
C PRO A 14 19.13 12.55 14.93
N LEU A 15 18.76 13.76 15.32
CA LEU A 15 17.40 14.09 15.80
C LEU A 15 16.37 14.07 14.67
N LEU A 16 16.80 14.14 13.41
CA LEU A 16 15.93 14.05 12.24
C LEU A 16 15.55 12.60 11.87
N GLY A 17 16.16 11.59 12.51
CA GLY A 17 15.95 10.17 12.20
C GLY A 17 14.60 9.59 12.63
N PHE A 18 13.82 10.31 13.44
CA PHE A 18 12.54 9.81 13.98
C PHE A 18 11.33 9.94 13.03
N ALA A 19 11.54 10.46 11.81
CA ALA A 19 10.49 10.57 10.80
C ALA A 19 10.34 9.32 9.91
N GLN A 20 11.05 8.23 10.18
CA GLN A 20 10.85 6.99 9.42
C GLN A 20 9.46 6.44 9.70
N ASP A 21 8.61 6.41 8.66
CA ASP A 21 7.28 5.79 8.70
C ASP A 21 7.40 4.37 9.24
N LYS A 22 6.97 4.19 10.49
CA LYS A 22 6.98 2.88 11.13
C LYS A 22 5.96 2.00 10.42
N LYS A 23 6.45 1.10 9.57
CA LYS A 23 5.64 0.10 8.87
C LYS A 23 4.73 -0.63 9.86
N SER A 24 3.47 -0.79 9.48
CA SER A 24 2.51 -1.52 10.29
C SER A 24 2.87 -3.01 10.36
N LYS A 25 2.23 -3.76 11.25
CA LYS A 25 2.45 -5.20 11.33
C LYS A 25 2.02 -5.86 10.02
N ALA A 26 0.92 -5.40 9.43
CA ALA A 26 0.45 -5.86 8.13
C ALA A 26 1.43 -5.52 7.00
N ASP A 27 2.00 -4.31 6.98
CA ASP A 27 3.03 -3.93 5.99
C ASP A 27 4.26 -4.83 6.08
N ASN A 28 4.73 -5.16 7.28
CA ASN A 28 5.87 -6.06 7.46
C ASN A 28 5.57 -7.47 6.90
N LEU A 29 4.36 -7.98 7.11
CA LEU A 29 3.93 -9.26 6.53
C LEU A 29 3.83 -9.19 5.00
N PHE A 30 3.29 -8.09 4.45
CA PHE A 30 3.18 -7.85 3.02
C PHE A 30 4.56 -7.86 2.34
N TYR A 31 5.51 -7.06 2.86
CA TYR A 31 6.88 -7.01 2.32
C TYR A 31 7.65 -8.32 2.54
N GLY A 32 7.22 -9.14 3.50
CA GLY A 32 7.68 -10.51 3.71
C GLY A 32 6.96 -11.57 2.86
N TYR A 33 6.13 -11.17 1.88
CA TYR A 33 5.37 -12.06 0.99
C TYR A 33 4.36 -12.97 1.72
N ARG A 34 4.03 -12.68 2.98
CA ARG A 34 3.07 -13.47 3.80
C ARG A 34 1.65 -12.95 3.59
N TYR A 35 1.18 -12.97 2.35
CA TYR A 35 -0.03 -12.27 1.93
C TYR A 35 -1.30 -12.65 2.71
N GLN A 36 -1.53 -13.94 2.99
CA GLN A 36 -2.69 -14.37 3.78
C GLN A 36 -2.69 -13.77 5.19
N GLN A 37 -1.51 -13.69 5.82
CA GLN A 37 -1.35 -13.12 7.15
C GLN A 37 -1.45 -11.59 7.10
N ALA A 38 -0.90 -10.97 6.06
CA ALA A 38 -1.02 -9.54 5.82
C ALA A 38 -2.49 -9.11 5.69
N ILE A 39 -3.29 -9.85 4.92
CA ILE A 39 -4.75 -9.62 4.80
C ILE A 39 -5.41 -9.64 6.18
N ALA A 40 -5.12 -10.66 7.00
CA ALA A 40 -5.72 -10.78 8.33
C ALA A 40 -5.35 -9.60 9.24
N GLU A 41 -4.09 -9.13 9.21
CA GLU A 41 -3.66 -7.99 10.02
C GLU A 41 -4.16 -6.65 9.48
N TYR A 42 -4.22 -6.45 8.16
CA TYR A 42 -4.81 -5.23 7.59
C TYR A 42 -6.29 -5.08 7.98
N LYS A 43 -7.06 -6.19 7.99
CA LYS A 43 -8.46 -6.15 8.47
C LYS A 43 -8.55 -5.71 9.93
N LYS A 44 -7.67 -6.21 10.81
CA LYS A 44 -7.59 -5.77 12.23
C LYS A 44 -7.14 -4.31 12.37
N GLU A 45 -6.24 -3.84 11.52
CA GLU A 45 -5.80 -2.45 11.52
C GLU A 45 -6.95 -1.51 11.10
N MET A 46 -7.73 -1.91 10.10
CA MET A 46 -8.89 -1.18 9.58
C MET A 46 -10.02 -1.03 10.61
N GLU A 47 -10.18 -1.97 11.55
CA GLU A 47 -11.13 -1.85 12.67
C GLU A 47 -10.76 -0.72 13.66
N LYS A 48 -9.49 -0.34 13.72
CA LYS A 48 -8.98 0.66 14.67
C LYS A 48 -8.92 2.05 14.06
N LYS A 49 -8.54 2.13 12.79
CA LYS A 49 -8.43 3.38 12.03
C LYS A 49 -8.49 3.08 10.52
N PRO A 50 -8.92 4.05 9.70
CA PRO A 50 -8.82 3.92 8.26
C PRO A 50 -7.39 3.61 7.81
N LEU A 51 -7.25 2.71 6.83
CA LEU A 51 -5.98 2.42 6.18
C LEU A 51 -5.59 3.58 5.26
N THR A 52 -4.30 3.84 5.11
CA THR A 52 -3.83 4.78 4.08
C THR A 52 -4.00 4.19 2.68
N ASN A 53 -4.02 5.02 1.64
CA ASN A 53 -4.08 4.53 0.25
C ASN A 53 -2.94 3.55 -0.07
N HIS A 54 -1.74 3.79 0.48
CA HIS A 54 -0.63 2.85 0.34
C HIS A 54 -0.91 1.49 1.00
N GLN A 55 -1.51 1.48 2.20
CA GLN A 55 -1.90 0.25 2.89
C GLN A 55 -3.06 -0.47 2.17
N LEU A 56 -4.04 0.27 1.64
CA LEU A 56 -5.12 -0.28 0.81
C LEU A 56 -4.55 -0.94 -0.45
N LEU A 57 -3.59 -0.30 -1.11
CA LEU A 57 -2.90 -0.90 -2.25
C LEU A 57 -2.14 -2.17 -1.85
N ASN A 58 -1.42 -2.20 -0.72
CA ASN A 58 -0.76 -3.41 -0.25
C ASN A 58 -1.73 -4.54 0.09
N LEU A 59 -2.90 -4.21 0.65
CA LEU A 59 -3.99 -5.15 0.88
C LEU A 59 -4.54 -5.69 -0.45
N ALA A 60 -4.77 -4.82 -1.44
CA ALA A 60 -5.21 -5.21 -2.79
C ALA A 60 -4.20 -6.17 -3.46
N ASP A 61 -2.90 -5.85 -3.39
CA ASP A 61 -1.84 -6.73 -3.89
C ASP A 61 -1.80 -8.08 -3.15
N SER A 62 -2.10 -8.09 -1.85
CA SER A 62 -2.19 -9.33 -1.07
C SER A 62 -3.37 -10.20 -1.52
N TYR A 63 -4.54 -9.60 -1.74
CA TYR A 63 -5.70 -10.29 -2.30
C TYR A 63 -5.42 -10.81 -3.72
N PHE A 64 -4.81 -9.99 -4.58
CA PHE A 64 -4.41 -10.39 -5.92
C PHE A 64 -3.48 -11.61 -5.91
N SER A 65 -2.47 -11.57 -5.03
CA SER A 65 -1.46 -12.63 -4.92
C SER A 65 -2.02 -13.94 -4.34
N THR A 66 -3.15 -13.88 -3.65
CA THR A 66 -3.88 -15.04 -3.11
C THR A 66 -5.05 -15.48 -4.00
N GLY A 67 -5.21 -14.86 -5.17
CA GLY A 67 -6.26 -15.20 -6.14
C GLY A 67 -7.64 -14.63 -5.82
N ASN A 68 -7.77 -13.80 -4.79
CA ASN A 68 -9.02 -13.14 -4.45
C ASN A 68 -9.21 -11.87 -5.28
N TYR A 69 -9.54 -12.05 -6.56
CA TYR A 69 -9.63 -10.95 -7.53
C TYR A 69 -10.82 -10.01 -7.27
N ASP A 70 -11.89 -10.50 -6.65
CA ASP A 70 -13.06 -9.67 -6.28
C ASP A 70 -12.67 -8.59 -5.27
N ASN A 71 -12.04 -8.97 -4.16
CA ASN A 71 -11.61 -7.98 -3.17
C ASN A 71 -10.45 -7.11 -3.69
N ALA A 72 -9.56 -7.69 -4.51
CA ALA A 72 -8.48 -6.92 -5.11
C ALA A 72 -9.01 -5.80 -6.01
N SER A 73 -9.96 -6.09 -6.92
CA SER A 73 -10.49 -5.09 -7.84
C SER A 73 -11.22 -3.97 -7.12
N VAL A 74 -11.98 -4.29 -6.07
CA VAL A 74 -12.69 -3.29 -5.25
C VAL A 74 -11.72 -2.28 -4.67
N LEU A 75 -10.65 -2.75 -4.01
CA LEU A 75 -9.67 -1.85 -3.37
C LEU A 75 -8.83 -1.07 -4.38
N TYR A 76 -8.43 -1.68 -5.49
CA TYR A 76 -7.72 -0.95 -6.54
C TYR A 76 -8.59 0.17 -7.13
N LEU A 77 -9.87 -0.11 -7.40
CA LEU A 77 -10.81 0.91 -7.91
C LEU A 77 -11.05 2.02 -6.90
N GLU A 78 -11.16 1.68 -5.62
CA GLU A 78 -11.32 2.66 -4.54
C GLU A 78 -10.15 3.63 -4.50
N VAL A 79 -8.91 3.12 -4.52
CA VAL A 79 -7.72 3.98 -4.54
C VAL A 79 -7.66 4.78 -5.84
N ASN A 80 -7.89 4.16 -7.00
CA ASN A 80 -7.83 4.84 -8.30
C ASN A 80 -8.82 6.02 -8.43
N LYS A 81 -10.00 5.92 -7.81
CA LYS A 81 -11.00 7.00 -7.83
C LYS A 81 -10.60 8.20 -6.99
N ASN A 82 -9.89 7.96 -5.89
CA ASN A 82 -9.59 8.96 -4.87
C ASN A 82 -8.17 9.51 -4.97
N ASP A 83 -7.27 8.83 -5.69
CA ASP A 83 -5.84 9.10 -5.70
C ASP A 83 -5.14 8.55 -6.96
N THR A 84 -4.17 9.29 -7.47
CA THR A 84 -3.32 8.92 -8.62
C THR A 84 -1.98 8.30 -8.22
N ILE A 85 -1.73 7.98 -6.94
CA ILE A 85 -0.48 7.31 -6.52
C ILE A 85 -0.28 5.89 -7.09
N MET A 86 -1.30 5.31 -7.71
CA MET A 86 -1.24 3.94 -8.18
C MET A 86 -0.26 3.80 -9.35
N SER A 87 0.72 2.91 -9.20
CA SER A 87 1.69 2.64 -10.26
C SER A 87 1.05 1.92 -11.45
N VAL A 88 1.66 2.04 -12.64
CA VAL A 88 1.24 1.33 -13.85
C VAL A 88 1.10 -0.18 -13.60
N ASN A 89 2.01 -0.78 -12.81
CA ASN A 89 1.92 -2.20 -12.46
C ASN A 89 0.64 -2.51 -11.66
N ARG A 90 0.30 -1.69 -10.67
CA ARG A 90 -0.91 -1.88 -9.86
C ARG A 90 -2.18 -1.57 -10.66
N PHE A 91 -2.15 -0.59 -11.57
CA PHE A 91 -3.23 -0.36 -12.53
C PHE A 91 -3.43 -1.58 -13.45
N ASN A 92 -2.36 -2.20 -13.93
CA ASN A 92 -2.46 -3.44 -14.69
C ASN A 92 -3.03 -4.60 -13.86
N LYS A 93 -2.66 -4.70 -12.57
CA LYS A 93 -3.28 -5.68 -11.65
C LYS A 93 -4.76 -5.39 -11.40
N MET A 94 -5.17 -4.12 -11.37
CA MET A 94 -6.58 -3.73 -11.31
C MET A 94 -7.32 -4.27 -12.54
N LEU A 95 -6.85 -3.97 -13.74
CA LEU A 95 -7.47 -4.46 -14.99
C LEU A 95 -7.48 -5.99 -15.06
N GLN A 96 -6.42 -6.66 -14.60
CA GLN A 96 -6.38 -8.12 -14.50
C GLN A 96 -7.36 -8.68 -13.46
N SER A 97 -7.57 -7.98 -12.34
CA SER A 97 -8.55 -8.40 -11.34
C SER A 97 -9.95 -8.30 -11.89
N LEU A 98 -10.26 -7.19 -12.56
CA LEU A 98 -11.55 -6.98 -13.26
C LEU A 98 -11.78 -8.01 -14.35
N SER A 99 -10.76 -8.36 -15.14
CA SER A 99 -10.91 -9.35 -16.21
C SER A 99 -11.17 -10.78 -15.71
N LYS A 100 -10.75 -11.08 -14.48
CA LYS A 100 -10.86 -12.39 -13.83
C LYS A 100 -12.10 -12.54 -12.94
N ASN A 101 -12.89 -11.49 -12.74
CA ASN A 101 -14.11 -11.54 -11.93
C ASN A 101 -15.37 -11.20 -12.73
N SER A 102 -16.51 -11.11 -12.03
CA SER A 102 -17.82 -10.78 -12.62
C SER A 102 -17.89 -9.37 -13.21
N GLU A 103 -16.89 -8.52 -12.99
CA GLU A 103 -16.81 -7.16 -13.52
C GLU A 103 -16.00 -7.07 -14.82
N ARG A 104 -15.81 -8.17 -15.56
CA ARG A 104 -15.02 -8.22 -16.80
C ARG A 104 -15.37 -7.13 -17.80
N ASP A 105 -16.64 -6.76 -17.92
CA ASP A 105 -17.07 -5.70 -18.84
C ASP A 105 -16.59 -4.30 -18.44
N ARG A 106 -16.29 -4.06 -17.15
CA ARG A 106 -15.71 -2.79 -16.70
C ARG A 106 -14.30 -2.56 -17.23
N VAL A 107 -13.58 -3.61 -17.65
CA VAL A 107 -12.25 -3.43 -18.28
C VAL A 107 -12.35 -2.51 -19.49
N LYS A 108 -13.45 -2.59 -20.26
CA LYS A 108 -13.67 -1.78 -21.47
C LYS A 108 -13.80 -0.29 -21.20
N THR A 109 -14.10 0.13 -19.96
CA THR A 109 -14.20 1.56 -19.64
C THR A 109 -12.82 2.22 -19.47
N PHE A 110 -11.74 1.44 -19.45
CA PHE A 110 -10.37 1.89 -19.26
C PHE A 110 -9.48 1.73 -20.51
N LEU A 111 -10.04 1.24 -21.62
CA LEU A 111 -9.38 1.05 -22.92
C LEU A 111 -9.94 2.05 -23.93
#